data_AF-A0A9W9YFN8-F1
#
_entry.id   AF-A0A9W9YFN8-F1
#
_cell.length_a   1.000
_cell.length_b   1.000
_cell.length_c   1.000
_cell.angle_alpha   90.00
_cell.angle_beta   90.00
_cell.angle_gamma   90.00
#
_symmetry.space_group_name_H-M   'P 1'
#
loop_
_entity.id
_entity.type
_entity.pdbx_description
1 polymer ?
#
loop_
_entity_poly.entity_id
_entity_poly.type
_entity_poly.pdbx_seq_one_letter_code
_entity_poly.pdbx_strand_id
1 'polypeptide(L)'
;MAAARSVREGKISRPEEQTEKRSVSSKQHLLKLYGKRTESNQKLRAVDSFDKGMDLADIARELCVQRPTVEVYLIDGLGAGKEVDHNRLGNQLDVTEDHFLLLQAELSLKSRLREVKQSCPDFTYNQIRFVLACLIRDPEV
;
A
#
# COMPACT_ATOMS: atom_id res chain seq x y z
N MET A 1 44.75 -14.05 53.49
CA MET A 1 43.33 -14.42 53.30
C MET A 1 42.75 -13.47 52.25
N ALA A 2 42.47 -13.98 51.06
CA ALA A 2 41.99 -13.19 49.93
C ALA A 2 40.46 -13.15 49.91
N ALA A 3 39.89 -11.96 49.69
CA ALA A 3 38.45 -11.74 49.56
C ALA A 3 38.06 -11.53 48.08
N ALA A 4 36.88 -12.06 47.77
CA ALA A 4 36.25 -12.23 46.47
C ALA A 4 36.15 -10.99 45.58
N ARG A 5 36.19 -11.21 44.25
CA ARG A 5 35.50 -10.36 43.27
C ARG A 5 34.68 -11.22 42.31
N SER A 6 33.37 -11.12 42.49
CA SER A 6 32.31 -11.56 41.59
C SER A 6 32.28 -10.63 40.36
N VAL A 7 32.31 -11.20 39.16
CA VAL A 7 32.11 -10.47 37.90
C VAL A 7 30.72 -10.82 37.39
N ARG A 8 29.88 -9.78 37.28
CA ARG A 8 28.50 -9.84 36.82
C ARG A 8 28.42 -9.96 35.29
N GLU A 9 27.58 -10.90 34.88
CA GLU A 9 26.70 -10.92 33.70
C GLU A 9 26.89 -9.80 32.66
N GLY A 10 27.46 -10.18 31.52
CA GLY A 10 27.24 -9.46 30.26
C GLY A 10 25.83 -9.76 29.74
N LYS A 11 24.91 -8.80 29.90
CA LYS A 11 23.65 -8.80 29.15
C LYS A 11 23.94 -8.41 27.71
N ILE A 12 23.90 -9.40 26.82
CA ILE A 12 23.80 -9.20 25.38
C ILE A 12 22.36 -8.74 25.10
N SER A 13 22.17 -7.45 24.88
CA SER A 13 20.89 -6.89 24.44
C SER A 13 20.62 -7.31 22.99
N ARG A 14 19.56 -8.10 22.79
CA ARG A 14 19.07 -8.52 21.47
C ARG A 14 18.49 -7.32 20.69
N PRO A 15 18.77 -7.19 19.38
CA PRO A 15 18.28 -6.08 18.55
C PRO A 15 16.86 -6.25 17.96
N GLU A 16 16.10 -7.29 18.34
CA GLU A 16 14.90 -7.69 17.58
C GLU A 16 13.60 -6.90 17.92
N GLU A 17 13.57 -6.10 18.99
CA GLU A 17 12.31 -5.49 19.47
C GLU A 17 11.98 -4.08 18.90
N GLN A 18 12.85 -3.51 18.05
CA GLN A 18 12.65 -2.15 17.50
C GLN A 18 12.01 -2.13 16.11
N THR A 19 12.19 -3.18 15.31
CA THR A 19 11.70 -3.23 13.92
C THR A 19 10.17 -3.36 13.86
N GLU A 20 9.59 -4.13 14.77
CA GLU A 20 8.16 -4.43 14.81
C GLU A 20 7.31 -3.22 15.27
N LYS A 21 7.82 -2.40 16.19
CA LYS A 21 7.11 -1.18 16.65
C LYS A 21 7.08 -0.09 15.59
N ARG A 22 8.11 0.00 14.73
CA ARG A 22 8.14 0.95 13.60
C ARG A 22 7.17 0.55 12.48
N SER A 23 7.15 -0.73 12.09
CA SER A 23 6.30 -1.19 10.98
C SER A 23 4.80 -1.08 11.29
N VAL A 24 4.39 -1.38 12.53
CA VAL A 24 2.99 -1.25 12.96
C VAL A 24 2.52 0.21 12.98
N SER A 25 3.38 1.15 13.39
CA SER A 25 3.08 2.59 13.39
C SER A 25 2.91 3.13 11.96
N SER A 26 3.76 2.70 11.03
CA SER A 26 3.69 3.07 9.61
C SER A 26 2.43 2.51 8.94
N LYS A 27 2.09 1.23 9.16
CA LYS A 27 0.89 0.62 8.54
C LYS A 27 -0.41 1.25 9.04
N GLN A 28 -0.51 1.59 10.33
CA GLN A 28 -1.68 2.30 10.87
C GLN A 28 -1.83 3.71 10.28
N HIS A 29 -0.73 4.42 10.06
CA HIS A 29 -0.73 5.71 9.37
C HIS A 29 -1.25 5.58 7.94
N LEU A 30 -0.74 4.61 7.17
CA LEU A 30 -1.17 4.36 5.80
C LEU A 30 -2.65 3.95 5.72
N LEU A 31 -3.13 3.12 6.65
CA LEU A 31 -4.54 2.75 6.74
C LEU A 31 -5.45 3.95 7.04
N LYS A 32 -5.00 4.89 7.89
CA LYS A 32 -5.72 6.14 8.15
C LYS A 32 -5.80 7.03 6.91
N LEU A 33 -4.70 7.15 6.17
CA LEU A 33 -4.65 7.87 4.89
C LEU A 33 -5.60 7.25 3.85
N TYR A 34 -5.68 5.92 3.81
CA TYR A 34 -6.49 5.19 2.83
C TYR A 34 -7.99 5.39 3.07
N GLY A 35 -8.40 5.44 4.34
CA GLY A 35 -9.79 5.57 4.74
C GLY A 35 -10.57 4.24 4.69
N LYS A 36 -11.90 4.34 4.75
CA LYS A 36 -12.78 3.17 4.80
C LYS A 36 -12.86 2.48 3.44
N ARG A 37 -12.72 1.16 3.45
CA ARG A 37 -12.98 0.27 2.33
C ARG A 37 -14.35 -0.38 2.50
N THR A 38 -15.19 -0.27 1.49
CA THR A 38 -16.46 -1.01 1.41
C THR A 38 -16.34 -2.08 0.35
N GLU A 39 -16.69 -3.32 0.67
CA GLU A 39 -16.83 -4.37 -0.34
C GLU A 39 -18.13 -4.17 -1.12
N SER A 40 -18.13 -4.53 -2.40
CA SER A 40 -19.32 -4.57 -3.23
C SER A 40 -19.20 -5.67 -4.28
N ASN A 41 -20.32 -6.20 -4.76
CA ASN A 41 -20.34 -7.24 -5.80
C ASN A 41 -19.62 -6.79 -7.08
N GLN A 42 -19.67 -5.49 -7.41
CA GLN A 42 -18.95 -4.95 -8.57
C GLN A 42 -17.43 -4.97 -8.36
N LYS A 43 -16.94 -4.72 -7.13
CA LYS A 43 -15.52 -4.82 -6.82
C LYS A 43 -15.01 -6.25 -6.95
N LEU A 44 -15.78 -7.20 -6.44
CA LEU A 44 -15.46 -8.62 -6.56
C LEU A 44 -15.42 -9.06 -8.03
N ARG A 45 -16.44 -8.69 -8.82
CA ARG A 45 -16.46 -8.98 -10.26
C ARG A 45 -15.29 -8.34 -11.02
N ALA A 46 -14.89 -7.12 -10.65
CA ALA A 46 -13.74 -6.46 -11.29
C ALA A 46 -12.45 -7.24 -11.03
N VAL A 47 -12.23 -7.69 -9.78
CA VAL A 47 -11.07 -8.54 -9.43
C VAL A 47 -11.11 -9.84 -10.22
N ASP A 48 -12.23 -10.57 -10.19
CA ASP A 48 -12.37 -11.84 -10.93
C ASP A 48 -12.12 -11.69 -12.45
N SER A 49 -12.53 -10.56 -13.02
CA SER A 49 -12.35 -10.26 -14.46
C SER A 49 -10.90 -9.90 -14.77
N PHE A 50 -10.26 -9.14 -13.88
CA PHE A 50 -8.84 -8.80 -13.99
C PHE A 50 -7.97 -10.05 -13.91
N ASP A 51 -8.27 -10.97 -12.98
CA ASP A 51 -7.54 -12.23 -12.80
C ASP A 51 -7.66 -13.15 -14.02
N LYS A 52 -8.75 -13.05 -14.78
CA LYS A 52 -8.93 -13.73 -16.08
C LYS A 52 -8.14 -13.08 -17.23
N GLY A 53 -7.37 -12.02 -16.96
CA GLY A 53 -6.54 -11.35 -17.94
C GLY A 53 -7.23 -10.21 -18.70
N MET A 54 -8.44 -9.79 -18.30
CA MET A 54 -9.10 -8.63 -18.93
C MET A 54 -8.41 -7.32 -18.55
N ASP A 55 -8.35 -6.37 -19.48
CA ASP A 55 -7.79 -5.04 -19.21
C ASP A 55 -8.83 -4.11 -18.54
N LEU A 56 -8.37 -2.96 -18.04
CA LEU A 56 -9.24 -2.00 -17.35
C LEU A 56 -10.40 -1.48 -18.23
N ALA A 57 -10.20 -1.36 -19.55
CA ALA A 57 -11.21 -0.84 -20.47
C ALA A 57 -12.30 -1.88 -20.74
N ASP A 58 -11.92 -3.15 -20.89
CA ASP A 58 -12.83 -4.28 -21.04
C ASP A 58 -13.71 -4.47 -19.80
N ILE A 59 -13.10 -4.44 -18.62
CA ILE A 59 -13.83 -4.55 -17.35
C ILE A 59 -14.79 -3.37 -17.18
N ALA A 60 -14.37 -2.15 -17.56
CA ALA A 60 -15.22 -0.97 -17.50
C ALA A 60 -16.47 -1.12 -18.38
N ARG A 61 -16.29 -1.66 -19.59
CA ARG A 61 -17.40 -1.97 -20.51
C ARG A 61 -18.32 -3.06 -19.94
N GLU A 62 -17.77 -4.15 -19.42
CA GLU A 62 -18.57 -5.25 -18.86
C GLU A 62 -19.41 -4.80 -17.66
N LEU A 63 -18.83 -3.98 -16.79
CA LEU A 63 -19.49 -3.52 -15.57
C LEU A 63 -20.35 -2.26 -15.79
N CYS A 64 -20.38 -1.72 -17.02
CA CYS A 64 -21.06 -0.48 -17.38
C CYS A 64 -20.64 0.71 -16.49
N VAL A 65 -19.34 0.83 -16.19
CA VAL A 65 -18.75 1.92 -15.42
C VAL A 65 -17.63 2.60 -16.20
N GLN A 66 -17.15 3.74 -15.70
CA GLN A 66 -15.98 4.40 -16.27
C GLN A 66 -14.69 3.69 -15.82
N ARG A 67 -13.65 3.74 -16.66
CA ARG A 67 -12.33 3.18 -16.35
C ARG A 67 -11.78 3.60 -14.97
N PRO A 68 -11.82 4.89 -14.56
CA PRO A 68 -11.33 5.28 -13.23
C PRO A 68 -12.07 4.59 -12.08
N THR A 69 -13.32 4.17 -12.27
CA THR A 69 -14.08 3.40 -11.29
C THR A 69 -13.54 1.97 -11.16
N VAL A 70 -13.17 1.34 -12.26
CA VAL A 70 -12.54 0.00 -12.25
C VAL A 70 -11.18 0.05 -11.56
N GLU A 71 -10.38 1.08 -11.85
CA GLU A 71 -9.11 1.31 -11.14
C GLU A 71 -9.33 1.32 -9.63
N VAL A 72 -10.33 2.10 -9.15
CA VAL A 72 -10.67 2.13 -7.72
C VAL A 72 -11.10 0.75 -7.20
N TYR A 73 -11.86 -0.03 -7.98
CA TYR A 73 -12.27 -1.37 -7.55
C TYR A 73 -11.09 -2.31 -7.34
N LEU A 74 -10.13 -2.31 -8.27
CA LEU A 74 -8.93 -3.14 -8.17
C LEU A 74 -7.98 -2.65 -7.08
N ILE A 75 -7.78 -1.34 -6.95
CA ILE A 75 -6.97 -0.73 -5.88
C ILE A 75 -7.57 -1.06 -4.50
N ASP A 76 -8.89 -0.99 -4.34
CA ASP A 76 -9.56 -1.38 -3.10
C ASP A 76 -9.42 -2.88 -2.82
N GLY A 77 -9.51 -3.72 -3.84
CA GLY A 77 -9.25 -5.16 -3.72
C GLY A 77 -7.82 -5.44 -3.25
N LEU A 78 -6.83 -4.80 -3.89
CA LEU A 78 -5.42 -4.88 -3.51
C LEU A 78 -5.19 -4.46 -2.05
N GLY A 79 -5.69 -3.29 -1.67
CA GLY A 79 -5.56 -2.80 -0.30
C GLY A 79 -6.26 -3.70 0.72
N ALA A 80 -7.37 -4.34 0.35
CA ALA A 80 -8.08 -5.30 1.17
C ALA A 80 -7.40 -6.69 1.26
N GLY A 81 -6.25 -6.87 0.61
CA GLY A 81 -5.49 -8.13 0.64
C GLY A 81 -5.99 -9.19 -0.33
N LYS A 82 -6.80 -8.83 -1.33
CA LYS A 82 -7.12 -9.74 -2.44
C LYS A 82 -5.89 -9.95 -3.31
N GLU A 83 -5.81 -11.11 -3.95
CA GLU A 83 -4.72 -11.47 -4.87
C GLU A 83 -4.83 -10.76 -6.21
N VAL A 84 -4.72 -9.43 -6.20
CA VAL A 84 -4.59 -8.64 -7.44
C VAL A 84 -3.11 -8.59 -7.83
N ASP A 85 -2.79 -8.89 -9.09
CA ASP A 85 -1.46 -8.67 -9.67
C ASP A 85 -1.15 -7.18 -9.73
N HIS A 86 -0.43 -6.69 -8.72
CA HIS A 86 -0.11 -5.27 -8.57
C HIS A 86 0.89 -4.79 -9.62
N ASN A 87 1.75 -5.65 -10.17
CA ASN A 87 2.66 -5.27 -11.27
C ASN A 87 1.88 -4.96 -12.53
N ARG A 88 0.94 -5.84 -12.89
CA ARG A 88 0.07 -5.63 -14.04
C ARG A 88 -0.86 -4.43 -13.85
N LEU A 89 -1.38 -4.21 -12.64
CA LEU A 89 -2.21 -3.05 -12.34
C LEU A 89 -1.39 -1.74 -12.41
N GLY A 90 -0.19 -1.71 -11.86
CA GLY A 90 0.72 -0.57 -11.91
C GLY A 90 1.06 -0.17 -13.35
N ASN A 91 1.34 -1.15 -14.22
CA ASN A 91 1.56 -0.92 -15.65
C ASN A 91 0.34 -0.31 -16.33
N GLN A 92 -0.89 -0.76 -16.02
CA GLN A 92 -2.11 -0.18 -16.61
C GLN A 92 -2.48 1.19 -16.02
N LEU A 93 -1.85 1.60 -14.93
CA LEU A 93 -1.96 2.91 -14.29
C LEU A 93 -0.80 3.85 -14.63
N ASP A 94 0.15 3.42 -15.48
CA ASP A 94 1.37 4.15 -15.82
C ASP A 94 2.20 4.54 -14.57
N VAL A 95 2.26 3.66 -13.58
CA VAL A 95 3.08 3.84 -12.37
C VAL A 95 4.42 3.12 -12.55
N THR A 96 5.50 3.91 -12.65
CA THR A 96 6.87 3.42 -12.74
C THR A 96 7.49 3.23 -11.35
N GLU A 97 8.68 2.65 -11.27
CA GLU A 97 9.45 2.55 -10.03
C GLU A 97 9.78 3.93 -9.44
N ASP A 98 10.19 4.89 -10.27
CA ASP A 98 10.45 6.27 -9.85
C ASP A 98 9.19 6.93 -9.27
N HIS A 99 8.03 6.69 -9.89
CA HIS A 99 6.74 7.14 -9.38
C HIS A 99 6.45 6.54 -8.00
N PHE A 100 6.76 5.26 -7.81
CA PHE A 100 6.56 4.55 -6.55
C PHE A 100 7.42 5.14 -5.43
N LEU A 101 8.72 5.32 -5.67
CA LEU A 101 9.66 5.88 -4.68
C LEU A 101 9.28 7.30 -4.26
N LEU A 102 8.93 8.15 -5.23
CA LEU A 102 8.49 9.52 -4.96
C LEU A 102 7.21 9.55 -4.12
N LEU A 103 6.19 8.77 -4.51
CA LEU A 103 4.93 8.72 -3.79
C LEU A 103 5.06 8.06 -2.42
N GLN A 104 5.92 7.05 -2.26
CA GLN A 104 6.22 6.42 -0.97
C GLN A 104 6.77 7.45 0.02
N ALA A 105 7.76 8.25 -0.42
CA ALA A 105 8.32 9.32 0.41
C ALA A 105 7.23 10.31 0.87
N GLU A 106 6.40 10.79 -0.04
CA GLU A 106 5.32 11.73 0.30
C GLU A 106 4.26 11.12 1.21
N LEU A 107 3.83 9.87 0.97
CA LEU A 107 2.83 9.18 1.80
C LEU A 107 3.33 8.93 3.22
N SER A 108 4.63 8.80 3.42
CA SER A 108 5.24 8.66 4.76
C SER A 108 5.24 9.98 5.55
N LEU A 109 5.25 11.12 4.87
CA LEU A 109 5.37 12.45 5.47
C LEU A 109 4.02 13.14 5.73
N LYS A 110 3.04 12.92 4.86
CA LYS A 110 1.77 13.66 4.88
C LYS A 110 0.69 12.94 5.67
N SER A 111 -0.18 13.72 6.30
CA SER A 111 -1.28 13.18 7.12
C SER A 111 -2.59 13.01 6.34
N ARG A 112 -2.69 13.63 5.17
CA ARG A 112 -3.89 13.64 4.32
C ARG A 112 -3.54 13.45 2.85
N LEU A 113 -4.32 12.64 2.11
CA LEU A 113 -4.13 12.43 0.67
C LEU A 113 -4.16 13.73 -0.16
N ARG A 114 -4.93 14.74 0.26
CA ARG A 114 -4.96 16.05 -0.40
C ARG A 114 -3.60 16.74 -0.37
N GLU A 115 -2.84 16.61 0.72
CA GLU A 115 -1.51 17.21 0.87
C GLU A 115 -0.49 16.52 -0.05
N VAL A 116 -0.59 15.19 -0.19
CA VAL A 116 0.19 14.42 -1.17
C VAL A 116 -0.14 14.90 -2.57
N LYS A 117 -1.43 14.98 -2.94
CA LYS A 117 -1.85 15.47 -4.26
C LYS A 117 -1.39 16.90 -4.56
N GLN A 118 -1.30 17.76 -3.56
CA GLN A 118 -0.76 19.12 -3.72
C GLN A 118 0.76 19.12 -3.96
N SER A 119 1.50 18.20 -3.34
CA SER A 119 2.95 18.07 -3.49
C SER A 119 3.33 17.31 -4.78
N CYS A 120 2.41 16.51 -5.29
CA CYS A 120 2.54 15.66 -6.47
C CYS A 120 1.41 15.94 -7.48
N PRO A 121 1.36 17.15 -8.09
CA PRO A 121 0.24 17.58 -8.92
C PRO A 121 0.10 16.79 -10.24
N ASP A 122 1.15 16.14 -10.71
CA ASP A 122 1.12 15.38 -11.97
C ASP A 122 0.48 13.99 -11.81
N PHE A 123 0.35 13.49 -10.58
CA PHE A 123 -0.21 12.16 -10.30
C PHE A 123 -1.72 12.18 -10.14
N THR A 124 -2.42 11.24 -10.75
CA THR A 124 -3.86 11.07 -10.48
C THR A 124 -4.09 10.59 -9.05
N TYR A 125 -5.28 10.84 -8.50
CA TYR A 125 -5.64 10.27 -7.19
C TYR A 125 -5.57 8.74 -7.18
N ASN A 126 -5.88 8.08 -8.30
CA ASN A 126 -5.84 6.62 -8.39
C ASN A 126 -4.40 6.09 -8.36
N GLN A 127 -3.44 6.76 -9.02
CA GLN A 127 -2.01 6.42 -8.92
C GLN A 127 -1.51 6.55 -7.48
N ILE A 128 -1.87 7.64 -6.78
CA ILE A 128 -1.51 7.84 -5.36
C ILE A 128 -2.11 6.72 -4.49
N ARG A 129 -3.40 6.41 -4.70
CA ARG A 129 -4.10 5.35 -3.93
C ARG A 129 -3.58 3.95 -4.24
N PHE A 130 -3.11 3.71 -5.46
CA PHE A 130 -2.46 2.45 -5.84
C PHE A 130 -1.18 2.23 -5.05
N VAL A 131 -0.26 3.21 -5.05
CA VAL A 131 0.99 3.11 -4.25
C VAL A 131 0.66 2.94 -2.76
N LEU A 132 -0.31 3.70 -2.25
CA LEU A 132 -0.76 3.53 -0.87
C LEU A 132 -1.30 2.12 -0.58
N ALA A 133 -2.04 1.51 -1.51
CA ALA A 133 -2.53 0.15 -1.38
C ALA A 133 -1.39 -0.87 -1.35
N CYS A 134 -0.37 -0.71 -2.21
CA CYS A 134 0.83 -1.54 -2.21
C CYS A 134 1.55 -1.47 -0.86
N LEU A 135 1.81 -0.27 -0.33
CA LEU A 135 2.51 -0.08 0.94
C LEU A 135 1.73 -0.64 2.15
N ILE A 136 0.39 -0.68 2.07
CA ILE A 136 -0.45 -1.31 3.12
C ILE A 136 -0.32 -2.83 3.07
N ARG A 137 -0.26 -3.40 1.85
CA ARG A 137 -0.14 -4.85 1.63
C ARG A 137 1.25 -5.31 2.05
N ASP A 138 2.28 -4.71 1.45
CA ASP A 138 3.68 -5.08 1.60
C ASP A 138 4.50 -3.84 2.01
N PRO A 139 4.67 -3.57 3.32
CA PRO A 139 5.36 -2.37 3.82
C PRO A 139 6.88 -2.42 3.65
N GLU A 140 7.44 -3.53 3.15
CA GLU A 140 8.87 -3.74 2.91
C GLU A 140 9.28 -3.54 1.44
N VAL A 141 8.33 -3.17 0.57
CA VAL A 141 8.57 -2.81 -0.84
C VAL A 141 9.14 -1.40 -0.92
#